data_AF-A0A521GXF1-F1
#
_entry.id   AF-A0A521GXF1-F1
#
_cell.length_a   1.000
_cell.length_b   1.000
_cell.length_c   1.000
_cell.angle_alpha   90.00
_cell.angle_beta   90.00
_cell.angle_gamma   90.00
#
_symmetry.space_group_name_H-M   'P 1'
#
loop_
_entity.id
_entity.type
_entity.pdbx_description
1 polymer ?
#
loop_
_entity_poly.entity_id
_entity_poly.type
_entity_poly.pdbx_seq_one_letter_code
_entity_poly.pdbx_strand_id
1 'polypeptide(L)'
;MDIITTIEYITGSSFRHIRTSTSKLFCASLVLLGVLVYLNGAALFAQQFSEHASATPVTLKPTASSATMTPQPVAQQPDTTPQAATAISTSVCTPATYALPGALDLIGTSGLTETVEPTQTYSIYGVNGAELRQQIQACAPRERSGDAVAEFTAQTGYYLSWQYDYAMRGDGLCTVANPRVGLHVAMILPDWQPSTDADRSLVTKWRTFIENLTVHENGHVNLDREYARQMFADLQSFPASSCDTIQQSVNAIMQNNIVRLNIANDQYDAATNHGATQGAVIPQ
;
A
#
# COMPACT_ATOMS: atom_id res chain seq x y z
N MET A 1 7.86 -45.44 12.62
CA MET A 1 6.96 -44.28 12.64
C MET A 1 7.86 -43.08 12.53
N ASP A 2 8.26 -42.77 11.30
CA ASP A 2 9.24 -41.72 11.03
C ASP A 2 8.48 -40.41 10.91
N ILE A 3 8.63 -39.55 11.92
CA ILE A 3 8.16 -38.18 11.89
C ILE A 3 9.14 -37.43 10.99
N ILE A 4 8.83 -37.34 9.70
CA ILE A 4 9.57 -36.49 8.76
C ILE A 4 9.11 -35.04 9.03
N THR A 5 9.81 -34.35 9.92
CA THR A 5 9.67 -32.91 10.12
C THR A 5 10.44 -32.20 9.02
N THR A 6 9.83 -32.00 7.84
CA THR A 6 10.41 -31.14 6.80
C THR A 6 10.13 -29.69 7.16
N ILE A 7 11.11 -29.02 7.76
CA ILE A 7 11.13 -27.56 7.93
C ILE A 7 11.64 -26.97 6.61
N GLU A 8 10.73 -26.56 5.72
CA GLU A 8 11.07 -25.74 4.57
C GLU A 8 10.47 -24.34 4.74
N TYR A 9 11.36 -23.38 4.99
CA TYR A 9 11.06 -21.95 4.98
C TYR A 9 10.84 -21.51 3.53
N ILE A 10 9.62 -21.15 3.17
CA ILE A 10 9.35 -20.43 1.91
C ILE A 10 9.12 -18.96 2.26
N THR A 11 10.08 -18.13 1.90
CA THR A 11 10.01 -16.68 1.99
C THR A 11 8.93 -16.16 1.04
N GLY A 12 7.82 -15.67 1.60
CA GLY A 12 6.79 -14.93 0.86
C GLY A 12 7.26 -13.52 0.49
N SER A 13 8.24 -13.41 -0.40
CA SER A 13 8.54 -12.14 -1.08
C SER A 13 7.78 -12.13 -2.41
N SER A 14 6.53 -11.67 -2.41
CA SER A 14 5.80 -11.41 -3.66
C SER A 14 6.23 -10.07 -4.25
N PHE A 15 7.39 -10.04 -4.89
CA PHE A 15 7.67 -9.10 -5.97
C PHE A 15 6.95 -9.61 -7.23
N ARG A 16 6.19 -8.73 -7.89
CA ARG A 16 5.64 -9.00 -9.22
C ARG A 16 6.79 -9.30 -10.19
N HIS A 17 6.79 -10.49 -10.78
CA HIS A 17 7.54 -10.74 -12.00
C HIS A 17 6.89 -9.98 -13.17
N ILE A 18 7.53 -8.90 -13.62
CA ILE A 18 7.35 -8.38 -14.98
C ILE A 18 8.17 -9.28 -15.91
N ARG A 19 7.49 -9.93 -16.86
CA ARG A 19 8.10 -10.69 -17.95
C ARG A 19 8.97 -9.76 -18.81
N THR A 20 10.29 -9.95 -18.82
CA THR A 20 11.12 -9.53 -19.95
C THR A 20 11.04 -10.60 -21.04
N SER A 21 10.35 -10.25 -22.12
CA SER A 21 10.20 -11.08 -23.32
C SER A 21 11.48 -11.12 -24.13
N THR A 22 12.21 -12.23 -24.06
CA THR A 22 13.03 -12.71 -25.19
C THR A 22 12.98 -14.24 -25.22
N SER A 23 12.06 -14.79 -26.02
CA SER A 23 12.38 -15.87 -26.98
C SER A 23 11.12 -16.31 -27.71
N LYS A 24 11.26 -16.35 -29.03
CA LYS A 24 10.26 -16.76 -29.99
C LYS A 24 10.02 -18.27 -29.90
N LEU A 25 8.82 -18.65 -30.36
CA LEU A 25 8.35 -19.98 -30.76
C LEU A 25 7.65 -20.85 -29.71
N PHE A 26 6.46 -21.29 -30.16
CA PHE A 26 5.55 -22.33 -29.67
C PHE A 26 4.29 -21.93 -28.89
N CYS A 27 3.18 -22.47 -29.40
CA CYS A 27 1.80 -22.49 -28.90
C CYS A 27 0.90 -21.28 -29.15
N ALA A 28 0.68 -20.99 -30.44
CA ALA A 28 -0.62 -20.53 -30.91
C ALA A 28 -1.60 -21.71 -30.88
N SER A 29 -2.55 -21.72 -29.94
CA SER A 29 -3.87 -22.40 -29.99
C SER A 29 -4.45 -22.45 -28.58
N LEU A 30 -5.21 -21.42 -28.17
CA LEU A 30 -6.22 -21.46 -27.08
C LEU A 30 -6.90 -20.11 -26.77
N VAL A 31 -6.52 -19.01 -27.45
CA VAL A 31 -7.10 -17.68 -27.18
C VAL A 31 -8.40 -17.39 -27.95
N LEU A 32 -8.85 -18.27 -28.85
CA LEU A 32 -10.01 -17.97 -29.72
C LEU A 32 -11.41 -18.23 -29.13
N LEU A 33 -11.56 -18.83 -27.94
CA LEU A 33 -12.90 -19.06 -27.35
C LEU A 33 -13.34 -18.00 -26.32
N GLY A 34 -12.43 -17.15 -25.82
CA GLY A 34 -12.76 -16.16 -24.79
C GLY A 34 -13.31 -14.82 -25.32
N VAL A 35 -13.11 -14.51 -26.60
CA VAL A 35 -13.46 -13.20 -27.18
C VAL A 35 -14.88 -13.15 -27.77
N LEU A 36 -15.51 -14.30 -28.01
CA LEU A 36 -16.86 -14.38 -28.61
C LEU A 36 -18.02 -14.23 -27.60
N VAL A 37 -17.75 -14.33 -26.29
CA VAL A 37 -18.80 -14.15 -25.26
C VAL A 37 -18.91 -12.69 -24.81
N TYR A 38 -17.86 -11.87 -24.97
CA TYR A 38 -17.85 -10.49 -24.47
C TYR A 38 -18.42 -9.45 -25.46
N LEU A 39 -18.67 -9.80 -26.72
CA LEU A 39 -19.16 -8.87 -27.74
C LEU A 39 -20.68 -8.87 -27.95
N ASN A 40 -21.44 -9.75 -27.28
CA ASN A 40 -22.91 -9.80 -27.40
C ASN A 40 -23.68 -9.19 -26.20
N GLY A 41 -22.99 -8.69 -25.18
CA GLY A 41 -23.62 -8.16 -23.95
C GLY A 41 -23.88 -6.64 -23.93
N ALA A 42 -23.32 -5.87 -24.86
CA ALA A 42 -23.35 -4.40 -24.81
C ALA A 42 -24.34 -3.72 -25.78
N ALA A 43 -25.24 -4.48 -26.42
CA ALA A 43 -26.13 -3.97 -27.47
C ALA A 43 -27.59 -3.76 -27.02
N LEU A 44 -27.88 -3.77 -25.71
CA LEU A 44 -29.27 -3.75 -25.19
C LEU A 44 -29.46 -2.78 -24.02
N PHE A 45 -28.91 -1.57 -24.05
CA PHE A 45 -29.32 -0.49 -23.12
C PHE A 45 -28.89 0.90 -23.62
N ALA A 46 -29.35 1.31 -24.80
CA ALA A 46 -29.20 2.71 -25.23
C ALA A 46 -30.20 3.09 -26.34
N GLN A 47 -31.50 2.98 -26.06
CA GLN A 47 -32.52 3.67 -26.84
C GLN A 47 -33.58 4.23 -25.90
N GLN A 48 -33.32 5.45 -25.41
CA GLN A 48 -34.32 6.50 -25.13
C GLN A 48 -33.57 7.62 -24.42
N PHE A 49 -33.24 8.70 -25.13
CA PHE A 49 -33.75 10.04 -24.85
C PHE A 49 -33.24 11.02 -25.93
N SER A 50 -34.20 11.79 -26.40
CA SER A 50 -34.17 12.76 -27.48
C SER A 50 -33.17 13.91 -27.26
N GLU A 51 -32.48 14.25 -28.34
CA GLU A 51 -32.50 15.55 -29.04
C GLU A 51 -32.25 16.89 -28.31
N HIS A 52 -31.55 17.75 -29.07
CA HIS A 52 -31.39 19.21 -29.02
C HIS A 52 -30.23 19.79 -28.20
N ALA A 53 -29.13 20.08 -28.89
CA ALA A 53 -28.49 21.40 -28.84
C ALA A 53 -27.57 21.60 -30.06
N SER A 54 -27.99 22.50 -30.97
CA SER A 54 -27.12 23.06 -32.01
C SER A 54 -26.14 24.05 -31.39
N ALA A 55 -24.87 23.98 -31.77
CA ALA A 55 -23.92 25.06 -31.57
C ALA A 55 -23.04 25.23 -32.82
N THR A 56 -23.20 26.39 -33.46
CA THR A 56 -22.35 26.90 -34.55
C THR A 56 -20.97 27.30 -34.04
N PRO A 57 -19.88 27.11 -34.83
CA PRO A 57 -18.56 27.62 -34.46
C PRO A 57 -18.41 29.10 -34.80
N VAL A 58 -18.01 29.92 -33.83
CA VAL A 58 -17.60 31.31 -34.03
C VAL A 58 -16.08 31.37 -34.09
N THR A 59 -15.55 31.78 -35.24
CA THR A 59 -14.14 32.11 -35.48
C THR A 59 -13.84 33.50 -34.91
N LEU A 60 -12.89 33.62 -33.98
CA LEU A 60 -12.36 34.91 -33.52
C LEU A 60 -11.01 35.20 -34.17
N LYS A 61 -10.94 36.35 -34.85
CA LYS A 61 -9.78 36.95 -35.49
C LYS A 61 -9.00 37.80 -34.46
N PRO A 62 -7.65 37.79 -34.46
CA PRO A 62 -6.89 38.61 -33.52
C PRO A 62 -6.89 40.08 -33.97
N THR A 63 -7.17 40.98 -33.03
CA THR A 63 -7.03 42.44 -33.20
C THR A 63 -5.78 42.89 -32.46
N ALA A 64 -4.81 43.43 -33.20
CA ALA A 64 -3.67 44.13 -32.63
C ALA A 64 -4.09 45.56 -32.25
N SER A 65 -3.78 45.98 -31.03
CA SER A 65 -3.93 47.36 -30.59
C SER A 65 -2.56 47.90 -30.19
N SER A 66 -2.04 48.83 -31.00
CA SER A 66 -0.89 49.66 -30.66
C SER A 66 -1.33 50.75 -29.69
N ALA A 67 -0.69 50.82 -28.52
CA ALA A 67 -0.74 51.99 -27.65
C ALA A 67 0.69 52.51 -27.46
N THR A 68 0.90 53.74 -27.91
CA THR A 68 2.11 54.55 -27.75
C THR A 68 2.27 54.94 -26.28
N MET A 69 3.40 54.59 -25.66
CA MET A 69 3.77 55.04 -24.31
C MET A 69 4.75 56.22 -24.39
N THR A 70 4.38 57.33 -23.77
CA THR A 70 5.24 58.47 -23.42
C THR A 70 6.10 58.12 -22.19
N PRO A 71 7.38 58.53 -22.12
CA PRO A 71 8.22 58.26 -20.96
C PRO A 71 7.97 59.27 -19.83
N GLN A 72 7.67 58.77 -18.64
CA GLN A 72 7.58 59.53 -17.38
C GLN A 72 8.92 59.47 -16.62
N PRO A 73 9.33 60.49 -15.84
CA PRO A 73 10.64 60.51 -15.19
C PRO A 73 10.72 59.51 -14.03
N VAL A 74 11.82 58.76 -13.99
CA VAL A 74 12.16 57.82 -12.93
C VAL A 74 12.48 58.58 -11.64
N ALA A 75 11.62 58.45 -10.63
CA ALA A 75 11.97 58.80 -9.26
C ALA A 75 12.83 57.67 -8.67
N GLN A 76 14.02 58.02 -8.18
CA GLN A 76 14.93 57.10 -7.52
C GLN A 76 14.31 56.59 -6.23
N GLN A 77 13.99 55.29 -6.16
CA GLN A 77 13.73 54.61 -4.89
C GLN A 77 15.06 54.46 -4.14
N PRO A 78 15.08 54.66 -2.81
CA PRO A 78 16.26 54.37 -2.01
C PRO A 78 16.58 52.88 -2.07
N ASP A 79 17.85 52.56 -2.27
CA ASP A 79 18.44 51.23 -2.18
C ASP A 79 18.11 50.60 -0.81
N THR A 80 17.02 49.84 -0.73
CA THR A 80 16.86 48.84 0.31
C THR A 80 17.48 47.56 -0.22
N THR A 81 18.73 47.32 0.16
CA THR A 81 19.40 46.03 0.01
C THR A 81 18.44 44.93 0.50
N PRO A 82 18.11 43.91 -0.31
CA PRO A 82 17.38 42.75 0.20
C PRO A 82 18.24 42.12 1.28
N GLN A 83 17.84 42.29 2.54
CA GLN A 83 18.42 41.57 3.65
C GLN A 83 18.25 40.09 3.32
N ALA A 84 19.38 39.42 3.06
CA ALA A 84 19.42 37.99 2.78
C ALA A 84 18.59 37.31 3.87
N ALA A 85 17.44 36.74 3.46
CA ALA A 85 16.63 35.93 4.35
C ALA A 85 17.58 34.90 4.94
N THR A 86 17.83 35.01 6.24
CA THR A 86 18.68 34.07 6.96
C THR A 86 18.04 32.72 6.70
N ALA A 87 18.73 31.84 5.98
CA ALA A 87 18.23 30.50 5.71
C ALA A 87 17.99 29.86 7.07
N ILE A 88 16.71 29.77 7.47
CA ILE A 88 16.33 29.09 8.69
C ILE A 88 16.79 27.65 8.46
N SER A 89 17.78 27.23 9.24
CA SER A 89 18.28 25.86 9.22
C SER A 89 17.11 24.97 9.62
N THR A 90 16.37 24.44 8.64
CA THR A 90 15.37 23.41 8.89
C THR A 90 16.12 22.22 9.47
N SER A 91 15.81 21.85 10.72
CA SER A 91 16.34 20.63 11.30
C SER A 91 16.06 19.48 10.34
N VAL A 92 17.09 18.75 9.95
CA VAL A 92 16.97 17.66 8.98
C VAL A 92 16.21 16.51 9.67
N CYS A 93 15.17 15.99 9.03
CA CYS A 93 14.46 14.82 9.53
C CYS A 93 15.39 13.62 9.68
N THR A 94 14.98 12.65 10.50
CA THR A 94 15.69 11.38 10.64
C THR A 94 15.04 10.36 9.71
N PRO A 95 15.77 9.80 8.71
CA PRO A 95 15.22 8.75 7.88
C PRO A 95 14.73 7.57 8.72
N ALA A 96 13.59 7.00 8.36
CA ALA A 96 13.05 5.83 9.03
C ALA A 96 14.03 4.64 8.97
N THR A 97 14.19 3.94 10.10
CA THR A 97 14.79 2.59 10.15
C THR A 97 13.68 1.55 10.27
N TYR A 98 12.74 1.59 9.33
CA TYR A 98 11.67 0.61 9.26
C TYR A 98 12.18 -0.67 8.61
N ALA A 99 11.95 -1.80 9.29
CA ALA A 99 12.19 -3.12 8.76
C ALA A 99 10.85 -3.83 8.59
N LEU A 100 10.69 -4.52 7.46
CA LEU A 100 9.54 -5.39 7.25
C LEU A 100 9.53 -6.52 8.29
N PRO A 101 8.34 -6.91 8.79
CA PRO A 101 8.22 -8.06 9.67
C PRO A 101 8.79 -9.33 9.06
N GLY A 102 9.41 -10.16 9.91
CA GLY A 102 9.92 -11.48 9.55
C GLY A 102 9.01 -12.62 10.03
N ALA A 103 9.34 -13.84 9.60
CA ALA A 103 8.67 -15.06 10.06
C ALA A 103 8.77 -15.22 11.58
N LEU A 104 7.67 -15.60 12.22
CA LEU A 104 7.67 -16.04 13.62
C LEU A 104 8.18 -17.48 13.72
N ASP A 105 8.89 -17.78 14.81
CA ASP A 105 9.17 -19.16 15.16
C ASP A 105 7.91 -19.81 15.73
N LEU A 106 7.42 -20.84 15.04
CA LEU A 106 6.21 -21.59 15.43
C LEU A 106 6.55 -22.91 16.13
N ILE A 107 7.83 -23.16 16.44
CA ILE A 107 8.23 -24.35 17.21
C ILE A 107 7.63 -24.26 18.62
N GLY A 108 6.89 -25.30 19.01
CA GLY A 108 6.24 -25.38 20.32
C GLY A 108 5.01 -24.49 20.48
N THR A 109 4.58 -23.79 19.43
CA THR A 109 3.32 -23.03 19.44
C THR A 109 2.14 -23.93 19.05
N SER A 110 0.93 -23.45 19.31
CA SER A 110 -0.30 -24.11 18.88
C SER A 110 -1.30 -23.05 18.41
N GLY A 111 -2.00 -23.31 17.31
CA GLY A 111 -3.04 -22.42 16.85
C GLY A 111 -2.52 -21.18 16.12
N LEU A 112 -3.24 -20.07 16.27
CA LEU A 112 -2.85 -18.77 15.72
C LEU A 112 -2.01 -17.99 16.74
N THR A 113 -0.79 -17.63 16.36
CA THR A 113 0.11 -16.74 17.10
C THR A 113 0.17 -15.39 16.40
N GLU A 114 0.08 -14.30 17.16
CA GLU A 114 0.13 -12.94 16.63
C GLU A 114 1.15 -12.11 17.41
N THR A 115 1.99 -11.40 16.67
CA THR A 115 2.89 -10.36 17.19
C THR A 115 2.59 -9.07 16.42
N VAL A 116 2.12 -8.04 17.11
CA VAL A 116 2.06 -6.68 16.57
C VAL A 116 3.08 -5.85 17.32
N GLU A 117 4.10 -5.38 16.62
CA GLU A 117 5.13 -4.52 17.21
C GLU A 117 4.53 -3.20 17.70
N PRO A 118 5.12 -2.59 18.74
CA PRO A 118 4.83 -1.20 19.06
C PRO A 118 5.05 -0.31 17.83
N THR A 119 4.18 0.69 17.64
CA THR A 119 4.30 1.64 16.54
C THR A 119 5.65 2.33 16.56
N GLN A 120 6.40 2.17 15.47
CA GLN A 120 7.65 2.88 15.25
C GLN A 120 7.35 4.29 14.73
N THR A 121 8.28 5.22 14.89
CA THR A 121 8.12 6.59 14.38
C THR A 121 9.39 7.12 13.72
N TYR A 122 9.22 8.07 12.81
CA TYR A 122 10.32 8.87 12.26
C TYR A 122 10.04 10.36 12.49
N SER A 123 11.03 11.06 13.04
CA SER A 123 10.85 12.46 13.44
C SER A 123 10.89 13.40 12.24
N ILE A 124 9.91 14.30 12.18
CA ILE A 124 9.84 15.40 11.21
C ILE A 124 9.78 16.75 11.92
N TYR A 125 10.19 17.81 11.23
CA TYR A 125 10.24 19.18 11.76
C TYR A 125 9.57 20.18 10.81
N GLY A 126 9.23 21.36 11.32
CA GLY A 126 8.68 22.45 10.51
C GLY A 126 7.68 23.32 11.27
N VAL A 127 7.39 24.50 10.75
CA VAL A 127 6.47 25.49 11.34
C VAL A 127 5.23 25.75 10.48
N ASN A 128 5.17 25.20 9.28
CA ASN A 128 4.04 25.27 8.35
C ASN A 128 3.85 23.94 7.60
N GLY A 129 2.69 23.71 6.98
CA GLY A 129 2.39 22.44 6.32
C GLY A 129 3.21 22.17 5.04
N ALA A 130 3.79 23.19 4.41
CA ALA A 130 4.74 22.99 3.31
C ALA A 130 6.04 22.32 3.80
N GLU A 131 6.60 22.79 4.92
CA GLU A 131 7.78 22.19 5.55
C GLU A 131 7.51 20.77 6.04
N LEU A 132 6.35 20.51 6.65
CA LEU A 132 5.99 19.14 7.09
C LEU A 132 5.93 18.16 5.92
N ARG A 133 5.32 18.57 4.80
CA ARG A 133 5.28 17.74 3.58
C ARG A 133 6.68 17.48 3.03
N GLN A 134 7.53 18.50 2.99
CA GLN A 134 8.91 18.34 2.52
C GLN A 134 9.68 17.34 3.40
N GLN A 135 9.47 17.37 4.72
CA GLN A 135 10.14 16.48 5.65
C GLN A 135 9.63 15.04 5.57
N ILE A 136 8.31 14.86 5.40
CA ILE A 136 7.72 13.55 5.11
C ILE A 136 8.30 12.99 3.81
N GLN A 137 8.31 13.75 2.71
CA GLN A 137 8.89 13.30 1.44
C GLN A 137 10.37 12.92 1.59
N ALA A 138 11.14 13.67 2.39
CA ALA A 138 12.56 13.39 2.58
C ALA A 138 12.83 12.13 3.43
N CYS A 139 12.02 11.84 4.45
CA CYS A 139 12.34 10.85 5.48
C CYS A 139 11.35 9.71 5.67
N ALA A 140 10.24 9.73 4.93
CA ALA A 140 9.29 8.63 4.87
C ALA A 140 10.00 7.29 4.64
N PRO A 141 9.49 6.18 5.22
CA PRO A 141 9.92 4.84 4.87
C PRO A 141 9.86 4.65 3.35
N ARG A 142 10.95 4.14 2.78
CA ARG A 142 11.04 3.85 1.35
C ARG A 142 11.14 2.35 1.18
N GLU A 143 10.09 1.75 0.65
CA GLU A 143 10.17 0.41 0.12
C GLU A 143 10.51 0.44 -1.36
N ARG A 144 11.44 -0.44 -1.73
CA ARG A 144 11.80 -0.64 -3.13
C ARG A 144 11.05 -1.85 -3.65
N SER A 145 10.12 -1.64 -4.57
CA SER A 145 9.51 -2.69 -5.39
C SER A 145 10.01 -2.55 -6.84
N GLY A 146 10.95 -3.42 -7.24
CA GLY A 146 11.67 -3.31 -8.51
C GLY A 146 12.48 -2.01 -8.62
N ASP A 147 12.18 -1.21 -9.64
CA ASP A 147 12.80 0.12 -9.88
C ASP A 147 11.92 1.28 -9.38
N ALA A 148 10.75 1.01 -8.81
CA ALA A 148 9.86 2.02 -8.26
C ALA A 148 10.11 2.23 -6.76
N VAL A 149 10.18 3.49 -6.36
CA VAL A 149 10.10 3.93 -4.96
C VAL A 149 8.76 4.63 -4.81
N ALA A 150 7.87 4.05 -4.01
CA ALA A 150 6.66 4.74 -3.60
C ALA A 150 6.95 5.52 -2.32
N GLU A 151 6.43 6.75 -2.23
CA GLU A 151 6.56 7.58 -1.03
C GLU A 151 5.27 7.48 -0.23
N PHE A 152 5.34 6.85 0.94
CA PHE A 152 4.21 6.69 1.83
C PHE A 152 4.39 7.52 3.08
N THR A 153 3.34 8.21 3.53
CA THR A 153 3.45 9.02 4.75
C THR A 153 3.55 8.13 6.00
N ALA A 154 2.94 6.95 5.97
CA ALA A 154 3.03 5.91 6.96
C ALA A 154 3.12 4.56 6.25
N GLN A 155 3.40 3.51 7.00
CA GLN A 155 3.39 2.17 6.46
C GLN A 155 3.03 1.14 7.52
N THR A 156 2.19 0.19 7.13
CA THR A 156 1.97 -1.08 7.85
C THR A 156 2.45 -2.23 6.99
N GLY A 157 3.32 -3.08 7.51
CA GLY A 157 3.78 -4.30 6.88
C GLY A 157 3.41 -5.52 7.71
N TYR A 158 3.33 -6.67 7.05
CA TYR A 158 3.01 -7.94 7.68
C TYR A 158 3.89 -9.07 7.17
N TYR A 159 3.94 -10.15 7.96
CA TYR A 159 4.45 -11.45 7.55
C TYR A 159 3.54 -12.55 8.06
N LEU A 160 3.17 -13.48 7.17
CA LEU A 160 2.39 -14.66 7.49
C LEU A 160 3.25 -15.91 7.34
N SER A 161 3.27 -16.72 8.40
CA SER A 161 3.97 -18.01 8.47
C SER A 161 2.98 -19.11 8.84
N TRP A 162 3.20 -20.33 8.37
CA TRP A 162 2.37 -21.48 8.71
C TRP A 162 3.21 -22.74 8.88
N GLN A 163 2.77 -23.59 9.78
CA GLN A 163 3.29 -24.92 10.00
C GLN A 163 2.15 -25.86 10.36
N TYR A 164 2.31 -27.14 10.05
CA TYR A 164 1.37 -28.17 10.41
C TYR A 164 2.08 -29.51 10.39
N ASP A 165 1.50 -30.47 11.11
CA ASP A 165 1.85 -31.87 11.00
C ASP A 165 0.81 -32.54 10.09
N TYR A 166 1.07 -33.76 9.62
CA TYR A 166 0.03 -34.54 8.97
C TYR A 166 0.19 -36.03 9.31
N ALA A 167 -0.93 -36.75 9.28
CA ALA A 167 -0.95 -38.17 9.60
C ALA A 167 -1.81 -38.93 8.60
N MET A 168 -1.33 -40.12 8.22
CA MET A 168 -2.08 -41.05 7.40
C MET A 168 -3.22 -41.68 8.22
N ARG A 169 -4.41 -41.73 7.63
CA ARG A 169 -5.63 -42.34 8.14
C ARG A 169 -5.70 -43.82 7.73
N GLY A 170 -6.66 -44.55 8.30
CA GLY A 170 -6.89 -45.97 7.98
C GLY A 170 -7.34 -46.26 6.55
N ASP A 171 -7.80 -45.25 5.80
CA ASP A 171 -8.17 -45.33 4.39
C ASP A 171 -7.02 -44.94 3.43
N GLY A 172 -5.81 -44.71 3.95
CA GLY A 172 -4.62 -44.38 3.16
C GLY A 172 -4.50 -42.90 2.77
N LEU A 173 -5.44 -42.04 3.18
CA LEU A 173 -5.36 -40.59 2.98
C LEU A 173 -4.64 -39.91 4.15
N CYS A 174 -3.99 -38.77 3.90
CA CYS A 174 -3.42 -37.93 4.95
C CYS A 174 -4.37 -36.80 5.36
N THR A 175 -4.36 -36.45 6.65
CA THR A 175 -5.07 -35.28 7.19
C THR A 175 -4.07 -34.32 7.83
N VAL A 176 -4.36 -33.02 7.72
CA VAL A 176 -3.63 -31.98 8.48
C VAL A 176 -3.89 -32.17 9.97
N ALA A 177 -2.84 -32.03 10.78
CA ALA A 177 -2.84 -32.10 12.23
C ALA A 177 -2.02 -30.95 12.83
N ASN A 178 -2.35 -30.55 14.05
CA ASN A 178 -1.65 -29.48 14.80
C ASN A 178 -1.37 -28.22 13.96
N PRO A 179 -2.38 -27.60 13.33
CA PRO A 179 -2.16 -26.42 12.51
C PRO A 179 -1.65 -25.26 13.36
N ARG A 180 -0.70 -24.51 12.79
CA ARG A 180 -0.04 -23.35 13.40
C ARG A 180 0.06 -22.25 12.36
N VAL A 181 -0.38 -21.04 12.70
CA VAL A 181 -0.23 -19.85 11.85
C VAL A 181 0.38 -18.75 12.70
N GLY A 182 1.35 -18.03 12.15
CA GLY A 182 1.98 -16.87 12.77
C GLY A 182 1.72 -15.62 11.94
N LEU A 183 1.18 -14.58 12.56
CA LEU A 183 1.08 -13.23 12.01
C LEU A 183 2.06 -12.32 12.75
N HIS A 184 2.96 -11.68 12.00
CA HIS A 184 3.83 -10.62 12.51
C HIS A 184 3.53 -9.31 11.78
N VAL A 185 3.26 -8.24 12.52
CA VAL A 185 2.91 -6.92 11.95
C VAL A 185 3.79 -5.84 12.57
N ALA A 186 4.26 -4.92 11.74
CA ALA A 186 4.96 -3.70 12.17
C ALA A 186 4.38 -2.49 11.44
N MET A 187 4.34 -1.36 12.13
CA MET A 187 3.77 -0.11 11.63
C MET A 187 4.69 1.05 11.97
N ILE A 188 4.82 2.00 11.05
CA ILE A 188 5.59 3.23 11.25
C ILE A 188 4.80 4.48 10.84
N LEU A 189 4.85 5.51 11.70
CA LEU A 189 4.15 6.79 11.53
C LEU A 189 5.12 7.99 11.59
N PRO A 190 4.78 9.14 10.97
CA PRO A 190 5.53 10.37 11.18
C PRO A 190 5.27 10.92 12.58
N ASP A 191 6.32 11.43 13.23
CA ASP A 191 6.24 12.07 14.54
C ASP A 191 6.75 13.51 14.46
N TRP A 192 5.83 14.47 14.36
CA TRP A 192 6.19 15.88 14.27
C TRP A 192 6.67 16.41 15.61
N GLN A 193 7.86 17.01 15.59
CA GLN A 193 8.44 17.75 16.70
C GLN A 193 8.18 19.26 16.48
N PRO A 194 7.04 19.81 16.94
CA PRO A 194 6.71 21.21 16.72
C PRO A 194 7.70 22.11 17.47
N SER A 195 8.19 23.16 16.80
CA SER A 195 8.89 24.24 17.49
C SER A 195 7.89 25.11 18.26
N THR A 196 8.39 25.95 19.17
CA THR A 196 7.56 26.94 19.89
C THR A 196 6.90 27.96 18.97
N ASP A 197 7.41 28.11 17.75
CA ASP A 197 6.94 29.08 16.76
C ASP A 197 5.83 28.51 15.86
N ALA A 198 5.53 27.21 15.97
CA ALA A 198 4.48 26.57 15.20
C ALA A 198 3.10 27.12 15.60
N ASP A 199 2.28 27.47 14.59
CA ASP A 199 0.92 27.94 14.83
C ASP A 199 0.08 26.86 15.53
N ARG A 200 -0.66 27.24 16.58
CA ARG A 200 -1.64 26.37 17.27
C ARG A 200 -2.66 25.75 16.32
N SER A 201 -3.01 26.46 15.24
CA SER A 201 -3.89 25.95 14.20
C SER A 201 -3.28 24.76 13.47
N LEU A 202 -1.97 24.78 13.21
CA LEU A 202 -1.22 23.69 12.60
C LEU A 202 -1.09 22.50 13.57
N VAL A 203 -0.79 22.74 14.85
CA VAL A 203 -0.78 21.71 15.91
C VAL A 203 -2.10 20.95 15.96
N THR A 204 -3.22 21.67 15.90
CA THR A 204 -4.55 21.06 15.91
C THR A 204 -4.79 20.19 14.68
N LYS A 205 -4.46 20.72 13.48
CA LYS A 205 -4.61 19.98 12.22
C LYS A 205 -3.73 18.74 12.18
N TRP A 206 -2.49 18.83 12.67
CA TRP A 206 -1.57 17.69 12.75
C TRP A 206 -2.13 16.58 13.65
N ARG A 207 -2.66 16.95 14.82
CA ARG A 207 -3.27 15.96 15.73
C ARG A 207 -4.42 15.21 15.05
N THR A 208 -5.32 15.92 14.37
CA THR A 208 -6.39 15.28 13.58
C THR A 208 -5.82 14.38 12.47
N PHE A 209 -4.80 14.85 11.76
CA PHE A 209 -4.16 14.09 10.70
C PHE A 209 -3.57 12.77 11.22
N ILE A 210 -2.76 12.81 12.28
CA ILE A 210 -2.07 11.61 12.79
C ILE A 210 -3.05 10.61 13.44
N GLU A 211 -4.11 11.11 14.09
CA GLU A 211 -5.20 10.26 14.60
C GLU A 211 -5.88 9.49 13.47
N ASN A 212 -6.25 10.17 12.38
CA ASN A 212 -6.91 9.54 11.23
C ASN A 212 -5.97 8.64 10.42
N LEU A 213 -4.70 9.02 10.28
CA LEU A 213 -3.69 8.17 9.65
C LEU A 213 -3.51 6.88 10.45
N THR A 214 -3.46 6.96 11.78
CA THR A 214 -3.40 5.79 12.66
C THR A 214 -4.63 4.89 12.48
N VAL A 215 -5.82 5.45 12.28
CA VAL A 215 -7.03 4.68 11.97
C VAL A 215 -6.90 3.96 10.62
N HIS A 216 -6.37 4.64 9.60
CA HIS A 216 -6.15 4.05 8.29
C HIS A 216 -5.20 2.85 8.38
N GLU A 217 -4.03 3.03 9.00
CA GLU A 217 -3.01 1.99 9.16
C GLU A 217 -3.50 0.79 9.99
N ASN A 218 -4.26 1.04 11.07
CA ASN A 218 -4.90 -0.06 11.82
C ASN A 218 -5.94 -0.84 11.00
N GLY A 219 -6.47 -0.27 9.91
CA GLY A 219 -7.29 -0.98 8.94
C GLY A 219 -6.52 -2.11 8.25
N HIS A 220 -5.28 -1.85 7.83
CA HIS A 220 -4.39 -2.88 7.27
C HIS A 220 -4.10 -3.98 8.29
N VAL A 221 -3.74 -3.60 9.52
CA VAL A 221 -3.53 -4.56 10.63
C VAL A 221 -4.74 -5.48 10.81
N ASN A 222 -5.96 -4.94 10.70
CA ASN A 222 -7.18 -5.72 10.84
C ASN A 222 -7.42 -6.67 9.66
N LEU A 223 -7.09 -6.28 8.43
CA LEU A 223 -7.11 -7.16 7.26
C LEU A 223 -6.10 -8.31 7.43
N ASP A 224 -4.88 -8.00 7.87
CA ASP A 224 -3.84 -9.01 8.08
C ASP A 224 -4.29 -10.05 9.14
N ARG A 225 -4.91 -9.59 10.23
CA ARG A 225 -5.52 -10.45 11.26
C ARG A 225 -6.65 -11.32 10.70
N GLU A 226 -7.52 -10.76 9.86
CA GLU A 226 -8.61 -11.49 9.25
C GLU A 226 -8.08 -12.65 8.39
N TYR A 227 -7.10 -12.37 7.54
CA TYR A 227 -6.51 -13.40 6.68
C TYR A 227 -5.68 -14.42 7.46
N ALA A 228 -5.00 -14.02 8.54
CA ALA A 228 -4.34 -14.97 9.44
C ALA A 228 -5.34 -15.98 10.05
N ARG A 229 -6.52 -15.50 10.48
CA ARG A 229 -7.61 -16.35 10.97
C ARG A 229 -8.16 -17.25 9.87
N GLN A 230 -8.34 -16.72 8.66
CA GLN A 230 -8.80 -17.51 7.51
C GLN A 230 -7.81 -18.64 7.17
N MET A 231 -6.52 -18.33 7.09
CA MET A 231 -5.47 -19.33 6.84
C MET A 231 -5.46 -20.42 7.91
N PHE A 232 -5.63 -20.03 9.18
CA PHE A 232 -5.73 -20.99 10.27
C PHE A 232 -6.97 -21.89 10.15
N ALA A 233 -8.13 -21.32 9.82
CA ALA A 233 -9.36 -22.08 9.58
C ALA A 233 -9.25 -23.02 8.36
N ASP A 234 -8.58 -22.59 7.29
CA ASP A 234 -8.33 -23.40 6.10
C ASP A 234 -7.45 -24.61 6.42
N LEU A 235 -6.45 -24.46 7.30
CA LEU A 235 -5.66 -25.60 7.79
C LEU A 235 -6.48 -26.54 8.67
N GLN A 236 -7.30 -26.00 9.57
CA GLN A 236 -8.15 -26.80 10.46
C GLN A 236 -9.19 -27.62 9.71
N SER A 237 -9.71 -27.08 8.61
CA SER A 237 -10.74 -27.71 7.78
C SER A 237 -10.18 -28.38 6.52
N PHE A 238 -8.85 -28.46 6.39
CA PHE A 238 -8.21 -28.99 5.20
C PHE A 238 -8.66 -30.43 4.95
N PRO A 239 -9.18 -30.76 3.74
CA PRO A 239 -9.73 -32.07 3.46
C PRO A 239 -8.64 -33.14 3.44
N ALA A 240 -8.99 -34.36 3.82
CA ALA A 240 -8.08 -35.49 3.66
C ALA A 240 -7.70 -35.66 2.18
N SER A 241 -6.40 -35.79 1.90
CA SER A 241 -5.86 -35.86 0.55
C SER A 241 -4.81 -36.96 0.43
N SER A 242 -4.24 -37.16 -0.76
CA SER A 242 -3.04 -37.99 -0.89
C SER A 242 -1.92 -37.42 -0.02
N CYS A 243 -1.19 -38.30 0.66
CA CYS A 243 -0.01 -37.93 1.45
C CYS A 243 1.10 -37.32 0.58
N ASP A 244 1.19 -37.72 -0.69
CA ASP A 244 2.19 -37.21 -1.62
C ASP A 244 1.89 -35.76 -2.04
N THR A 245 0.63 -35.33 -1.97
CA THR A 245 0.20 -34.02 -2.50
C THR A 245 -0.22 -33.03 -1.42
N ILE A 246 -0.42 -33.47 -0.17
CA ILE A 246 -0.96 -32.64 0.92
C ILE A 246 -0.16 -31.35 1.10
N GLN A 247 1.17 -31.45 1.04
CA GLN A 247 2.04 -30.28 1.19
C GLN A 247 1.87 -29.25 0.08
N GLN A 248 1.84 -29.71 -1.16
CA GLN A 248 1.64 -28.84 -2.32
C GLN A 248 0.25 -28.17 -2.27
N SER A 249 -0.78 -28.93 -1.91
CA SER A 249 -2.15 -28.44 -1.82
C SER A 249 -2.35 -27.41 -0.70
N VAL A 250 -1.78 -27.66 0.50
CA VAL A 250 -1.78 -26.67 1.59
C VAL A 250 -1.07 -25.39 1.16
N ASN A 251 0.14 -25.51 0.59
CA ASN A 251 0.90 -24.34 0.14
C ASN A 251 0.14 -23.53 -0.93
N ALA A 252 -0.56 -24.19 -1.85
CA ALA A 252 -1.38 -23.50 -2.84
C ALA A 252 -2.48 -22.65 -2.21
N ILE A 253 -3.17 -23.16 -1.18
CA ILE A 253 -4.21 -22.41 -0.45
C ILE A 253 -3.61 -21.25 0.34
N MET A 254 -2.50 -21.47 1.05
CA MET A 254 -1.83 -20.41 1.83
C MET A 254 -1.36 -19.27 0.92
N GLN A 255 -0.74 -19.60 -0.21
CA GLN A 255 -0.32 -18.59 -1.19
C GLN A 255 -1.51 -17.86 -1.81
N ASN A 256 -2.63 -18.55 -2.05
CA ASN A 256 -3.85 -17.89 -2.52
C ASN A 256 -4.40 -16.89 -1.49
N ASN A 257 -4.37 -17.23 -0.20
CA ASN A 257 -4.76 -16.30 0.87
C ASN A 257 -3.86 -15.07 0.91
N ILE A 258 -2.54 -15.21 0.77
CA ILE A 258 -1.61 -14.06 0.69
C ILE A 258 -1.93 -13.15 -0.50
N VAL A 259 -2.17 -13.73 -1.69
CA VAL A 259 -2.55 -12.95 -2.87
C VAL A 259 -3.85 -12.18 -2.63
N ARG A 260 -4.85 -12.82 -2.01
CA ARG A 260 -6.13 -12.20 -1.68
C ARG A 260 -5.99 -11.10 -0.63
N LEU A 261 -5.14 -11.29 0.39
CA LEU A 261 -4.83 -10.27 1.37
C LEU A 261 -4.20 -9.03 0.71
N ASN A 262 -3.22 -9.23 -0.16
CA ASN A 262 -2.60 -8.11 -0.90
C ASN A 262 -3.62 -7.35 -1.75
N ILE A 263 -4.51 -8.06 -2.45
CA ILE A 263 -5.60 -7.43 -3.19
C ILE A 263 -6.54 -6.67 -2.27
N ALA A 264 -6.86 -7.21 -1.09
CA ALA A 264 -7.73 -6.54 -0.12
C ALA A 264 -7.09 -5.26 0.44
N ASN A 265 -5.78 -5.29 0.74
CA ASN A 265 -5.02 -4.11 1.14
C ASN A 265 -5.00 -3.04 0.04
N ASP A 266 -4.70 -3.41 -1.21
CA ASP A 266 -4.76 -2.50 -2.38
C ASP A 266 -6.15 -1.88 -2.56
N GLN A 267 -7.21 -2.67 -2.36
CA GLN A 267 -8.60 -2.20 -2.47
C GLN A 267 -8.97 -1.26 -1.32
N TYR A 268 -8.51 -1.54 -0.10
CA TYR A 268 -8.72 -0.68 1.06
C TYR A 268 -8.06 0.69 0.88
N ASP A 269 -6.83 0.70 0.37
CA ASP A 269 -6.13 1.93 -0.04
C ASP A 269 -6.92 2.72 -1.08
N ALA A 270 -7.32 2.06 -2.17
CA ALA A 270 -8.08 2.71 -3.23
C ALA A 270 -9.42 3.26 -2.73
N ALA A 271 -10.14 2.52 -1.88
CA ALA A 271 -11.43 2.92 -1.35
C ALA A 271 -11.33 4.07 -0.33
N THR A 272 -10.23 4.13 0.42
CA THR A 272 -9.99 5.19 1.41
C THR A 272 -9.22 6.39 0.83
N ASN A 273 -8.81 6.31 -0.45
CA ASN A 273 -7.85 7.21 -1.07
C ASN A 273 -6.59 7.36 -0.19
N HIS A 274 -6.00 6.23 0.19
CA HIS A 274 -4.86 6.13 1.11
C HIS A 274 -5.13 6.88 2.43
N GLY A 275 -6.30 6.63 3.03
CA GLY A 275 -6.75 7.26 4.27
C GLY A 275 -7.31 8.69 4.17
N ALA A 276 -7.22 9.35 3.01
CA ALA A 276 -7.71 10.73 2.87
C ALA A 276 -9.22 10.84 3.11
N THR A 277 -10.03 9.87 2.69
CA THR A 277 -11.49 9.87 2.97
C THR A 277 -11.81 9.57 4.44
N GLN A 278 -10.84 9.03 5.18
CA GLN A 278 -10.90 8.85 6.64
C GLN A 278 -10.38 10.09 7.39
N GLY A 279 -10.02 11.16 6.67
CA GLY A 279 -9.54 12.42 7.24
C GLY A 279 -8.03 12.49 7.47
N ALA A 280 -7.26 11.53 6.95
CA ALA A 280 -5.79 11.54 6.98
C ALA A 280 -5.24 12.47 5.88
N VAL A 281 -5.54 13.77 5.98
CA VAL A 281 -5.04 14.80 5.04
C VAL A 281 -3.93 15.60 5.71
N ILE A 282 -2.73 15.57 5.12
CA ILE A 282 -1.58 16.33 5.64
C ILE A 282 -1.93 17.82 5.70
N PRO A 283 -1.67 18.51 6.82
CA PRO A 283 -1.94 19.94 6.94
C PRO A 283 -1.23 20.77 5.86
N GLN A 284 -1.93 21.78 5.33
CA GLN A 284 -1.38 22.75 4.36
C GLN A 284 -0.56 23.84 5.05
#